data_AF-X1VC67-F1
#
_entry.id   AF-X1VC67-F1
#
_cell.length_a   1.000
_cell.length_b   1.000
_cell.length_c   1.000
_cell.angle_alpha   90.00
_cell.angle_beta   90.00
_cell.angle_gamma   90.00
#
_symmetry.space_group_name_H-M   'P 1'
#
loop_
_entity.id
_entity.type
_entity.pdbx_description
1 polymer ?
#
loop_
_entity_poly.entity_id
_entity_poly.type
_entity_poly.pdbx_seq_one_letter_code
_entity_poly.pdbx_strand_id
1 'polypeptide(L)'
;MAEVTYYFNAYTVGVWTDPDNIVDGDIGTFGYTNVKKTAQTLTGNSCPGTDLGPITKVELRLYGKGDGDDRIDITPVFAGGNGDTHQTTPVVDPGG
;
A
#
# COMPACT_ATOMS: atom_id res chain seq x y z
N MET A 1 19.55 15.68 2.78
CA MET A 1 18.14 16.05 3.02
C MET A 1 17.64 15.18 4.16
N ALA A 2 16.73 15.71 4.98
CA ALA A 2 16.01 14.87 5.94
C ALA A 2 15.09 13.91 5.17
N GLU A 3 14.91 12.70 5.70
CA GLU A 3 13.93 11.77 5.20
C GLU A 3 12.52 12.33 5.46
N VAL A 4 11.66 12.30 4.44
CA VAL A 4 10.25 12.73 4.56
C VAL A 4 9.37 11.53 4.30
N THR A 5 8.52 11.21 5.28
CA THR A 5 7.53 10.13 5.16
C THR A 5 6.20 10.71 4.67
N TYR A 6 5.64 10.09 3.62
CA TYR A 6 4.31 10.41 3.10
C TYR A 6 3.38 9.21 3.31
N TYR A 7 2.10 9.49 3.54
CA TYR A 7 1.07 8.48 3.82
C TYR A 7 0.02 8.49 2.73
N PHE A 8 -0.55 7.33 2.42
CA PHE A 8 -1.78 7.28 1.62
C PHE A 8 -2.92 7.90 2.41
N ASN A 9 -3.79 8.65 1.72
CA ASN A 9 -4.90 9.37 2.34
C ASN A 9 -6.21 9.28 1.54
N ALA A 10 -6.22 8.50 0.44
CA ALA A 10 -7.40 8.29 -0.37
C ALA A 10 -7.31 6.96 -1.15
N TYR A 11 -8.49 6.38 -1.40
CA TYR A 11 -8.68 5.20 -2.25
C TYR A 11 -9.89 5.40 -3.19
N THR A 12 -10.07 4.51 -4.17
CA THR A 12 -11.27 4.54 -5.03
C THR A 12 -12.50 3.98 -4.31
N VAL A 13 -12.90 2.76 -4.66
CA VAL A 13 -13.97 2.00 -4.00
C VAL A 13 -13.29 1.07 -3.02
N GLY A 14 -13.78 1.07 -1.77
CA GLY A 14 -13.35 0.12 -0.76
C GLY A 14 -13.75 -1.29 -1.19
N VAL A 15 -12.78 -2.13 -1.50
CA VAL A 15 -12.97 -3.54 -1.83
C VAL A 15 -12.43 -4.47 -0.75
N TRP A 16 -11.67 -3.91 0.18
CA TRP A 16 -11.24 -4.58 1.41
C TRP A 16 -12.25 -4.33 2.54
N THR A 17 -12.16 -5.15 3.58
CA THR A 17 -12.80 -4.88 4.87
C THR A 17 -12.01 -3.80 5.59
N ASP A 18 -12.72 -2.87 6.23
CA ASP A 18 -12.18 -1.68 6.89
C ASP A 18 -11.17 -0.89 6.02
N PRO A 19 -11.57 -0.46 4.80
CA PRO A 19 -10.66 0.20 3.86
C PRO A 19 -10.19 1.57 4.35
N ASP A 20 -10.94 2.22 5.25
CA ASP A 20 -10.58 3.50 5.85
C ASP A 20 -9.30 3.39 6.71
N ASN A 21 -9.08 2.23 7.34
CA ASN A 21 -7.88 1.95 8.13
C ASN A 21 -6.60 1.91 7.27
N ILE A 22 -6.71 1.85 5.94
CA ILE A 22 -5.56 1.83 5.03
C ILE A 22 -5.05 3.25 4.75
N VAL A 23 -5.88 4.27 5.02
CA VAL A 23 -5.65 5.67 4.66
C VAL A 23 -5.80 6.65 5.83
N ASP A 24 -5.90 6.14 7.05
CA ASP A 24 -6.09 6.95 8.27
C ASP A 24 -4.76 7.48 8.85
N GLY A 25 -3.62 6.97 8.38
CA GLY A 25 -2.29 7.34 8.87
C GLY A 25 -1.92 6.70 10.21
N ASP A 26 -2.75 5.80 10.75
CA ASP A 26 -2.46 5.02 11.94
C ASP A 26 -1.77 3.70 11.56
N ILE A 27 -0.78 3.30 12.37
CA ILE A 27 -0.04 2.05 12.20
C ILE A 27 -0.61 0.92 13.08
N GLY A 28 -1.59 1.22 13.93
CA GLY A 28 -2.27 0.28 14.81
C GLY A 28 -3.57 -0.29 14.24
N THR A 29 -4.11 0.33 13.18
CA THR A 29 -5.31 -0.11 12.47
C THR A 29 -4.91 -0.81 11.15
N PHE A 30 -5.78 -1.67 10.62
CA PHE A 30 -5.52 -2.37 9.37
C PHE A 30 -6.81 -2.63 8.59
N GLY A 31 -6.72 -2.53 7.26
CA GLY A 31 -7.71 -3.08 6.34
C GLY A 31 -7.26 -4.45 5.83
N TYR A 32 -8.19 -5.33 5.48
CA TYR A 32 -7.88 -6.70 5.07
C TYR A 32 -8.87 -7.26 4.04
N THR A 33 -8.49 -8.32 3.34
CA THR A 33 -9.39 -9.04 2.42
C THR A 33 -9.26 -10.55 2.60
N ASN A 34 -10.39 -11.25 2.57
CA ASN A 34 -10.44 -12.72 2.50
C ASN A 34 -10.64 -13.23 1.06
N VAL A 35 -10.70 -12.31 0.09
CA VAL A 35 -10.92 -12.62 -1.33
C VAL A 35 -9.59 -12.53 -2.07
N LYS A 36 -9.17 -13.65 -2.67
CA LYS A 36 -7.93 -13.73 -3.45
C LYS A 36 -8.01 -12.79 -4.67
N LYS A 37 -6.89 -12.13 -4.99
CA LYS A 37 -6.71 -11.23 -6.15
C LYS A 37 -7.55 -9.94 -6.11
N THR A 38 -8.05 -9.55 -4.95
CA THR A 38 -8.75 -8.26 -4.79
C THR A 38 -7.76 -7.17 -4.39
N ALA A 39 -7.44 -6.28 -5.32
CA ALA A 39 -6.54 -5.14 -5.08
C ALA A 39 -7.31 -3.90 -4.61
N GLN A 40 -6.87 -3.29 -3.50
CA GLN A 40 -7.34 -1.97 -3.10
C GLN A 40 -6.56 -0.90 -3.85
N THR A 41 -7.23 -0.09 -4.67
CA THR A 41 -6.59 1.02 -5.39
C THR A 41 -6.51 2.26 -4.51
N LEU A 42 -5.30 2.74 -4.23
CA LEU A 42 -5.02 3.98 -3.50
C LEU A 42 -4.78 5.11 -4.52
N THR A 43 -5.41 6.27 -4.30
CA THR A 43 -5.49 7.36 -5.30
C THR A 43 -4.85 8.66 -4.82
N GLY A 44 -4.52 8.75 -3.54
CA GLY A 44 -3.98 9.96 -2.94
C GLY A 44 -2.94 9.64 -1.88
N ASN A 45 -2.05 10.60 -1.69
CA ASN A 45 -1.09 10.59 -0.59
C ASN A 45 -0.86 12.01 -0.07
N SER A 46 -0.22 12.12 1.08
CA SER A 46 0.07 13.38 1.77
C SER A 46 1.26 14.13 1.17
N CYS A 47 1.84 13.69 0.04
CA CYS A 47 2.80 14.50 -0.71
C CYS A 47 1.99 15.51 -1.56
N PRO A 48 1.90 16.79 -1.16
CA PRO A 48 1.35 17.80 -2.05
C PRO A 48 2.26 17.82 -3.27
N GLY A 49 1.74 17.43 -4.44
CA GLY A 49 2.46 17.14 -5.69
C GLY A 49 3.38 18.27 -6.16
N THR A 50 4.48 18.43 -5.45
CA THR A 50 5.56 19.34 -5.73
C THR A 50 6.58 18.49 -6.46
N ASP A 51 7.11 18.99 -7.57
CA ASP A 51 8.24 18.35 -8.22
C ASP A 51 9.43 18.42 -7.25
N LEU A 52 9.64 17.34 -6.50
CA LEU A 52 10.76 17.19 -5.57
C LEU A 52 12.01 16.66 -6.29
N GLY A 53 11.98 16.60 -7.63
CA GLY A 53 12.99 15.93 -8.43
C GLY A 53 12.84 14.40 -8.39
N PRO A 54 13.90 13.66 -8.77
CA PRO A 54 13.87 12.21 -8.84
C PRO A 54 13.55 11.57 -7.48
N ILE A 55 12.48 10.79 -7.43
CA ILE A 55 12.19 9.91 -6.29
C ILE A 55 13.20 8.77 -6.32
N THR A 56 14.13 8.74 -5.38
CA THR A 56 15.16 7.69 -5.29
C THR A 56 14.68 6.49 -4.48
N LYS A 57 13.66 6.65 -3.63
CA LYS A 57 13.11 5.61 -2.77
C LYS A 57 11.66 5.91 -2.38
N VAL A 58 10.82 4.87 -2.38
CA VAL A 58 9.50 4.87 -1.75
C VAL A 58 9.48 3.72 -0.75
N GLU A 59 9.16 3.99 0.51
CA GLU A 59 8.91 2.94 1.51
C GLU A 59 7.41 2.76 1.68
N LEU A 60 6.96 1.52 1.51
CA LEU A 60 5.59 1.12 1.82
C LEU A 60 5.62 0.20 3.04
N ARG A 61 4.77 0.49 4.02
CA ARG A 61 4.49 -0.42 5.14
C ARG A 61 3.09 -0.96 4.96
N LEU A 62 3.00 -2.26 4.67
CA LEU A 62 1.75 -2.98 4.56
C LEU A 62 1.88 -4.28 5.36
N TYR A 63 0.94 -4.50 6.28
CA TYR A 63 0.88 -5.73 7.07
C TYR A 63 -0.22 -6.62 6.46
N GLY A 64 0.18 -7.76 5.90
CA GLY A 64 -0.74 -8.79 5.42
C GLY A 64 -0.53 -10.09 6.19
N LYS A 65 -1.60 -10.85 6.43
CA LYS A 65 -1.50 -12.25 6.89
C LYS A 65 -1.42 -13.14 5.65
N GLY A 66 -0.46 -14.07 5.61
CA GLY A 66 -0.32 -15.04 4.54
C GLY A 66 -0.25 -16.47 5.07
N ASP A 67 -0.91 -17.43 4.41
CA ASP A 67 -0.89 -18.86 4.76
C ASP A 67 0.20 -19.68 4.03
N GLY A 68 1.11 -19.00 3.35
CA GLY A 68 2.29 -19.57 2.68
C GLY A 68 2.20 -19.57 1.15
N ASP A 69 1.01 -19.42 0.55
CA ASP A 69 0.84 -19.21 -0.90
C ASP A 69 0.47 -17.77 -1.29
N ASP A 70 0.28 -16.91 -0.28
CA ASP A 70 -0.09 -15.52 -0.45
C ASP A 70 1.06 -14.62 -0.88
N ARG A 71 0.73 -13.60 -1.67
CA ARG A 71 1.64 -12.53 -2.08
C ARG A 71 0.93 -11.19 -2.10
N ILE A 72 1.69 -10.12 -1.88
CA ILE A 72 1.23 -8.75 -2.04
C ILE A 72 1.88 -8.22 -3.33
N ASP A 73 1.02 -7.88 -4.31
CA ASP A 73 1.42 -7.22 -5.55
C ASP A 73 1.14 -5.70 -5.41
N ILE A 74 2.17 -4.86 -5.57
CA ILE A 74 2.10 -3.39 -5.45
C ILE A 74 2.47 -2.77 -6.79
N THR A 75 1.56 -2.02 -7.41
CA THR A 75 1.84 -1.28 -8.65
C THR A 75 1.71 0.21 -8.41
N PRO A 76 2.80 0.99 -8.43
CA PRO A 76 2.73 2.45 -8.35
C PRO A 76 1.98 3.02 -9.55
N VAL A 77 1.13 4.03 -9.33
CA VAL A 77 0.37 4.72 -10.40
C VAL A 77 0.89 6.15 -10.51
N PHE A 78 1.40 6.53 -11.69
CA PHE A 78 1.86 7.88 -11.98
C PHE A 78 1.02 8.53 -13.08
N ALA A 79 1.04 9.86 -13.19
CA ALA A 79 0.28 10.59 -14.21
C ALA A 79 0.67 10.21 -15.66
N GLY A 80 1.91 9.73 -15.87
CA GLY A 80 2.42 9.26 -17.16
C GLY A 80 2.19 7.78 -17.44
N GLY A 81 1.53 7.05 -16.55
CA GLY A 81 1.32 5.61 -16.62
C GLY A 81 1.67 4.91 -15.31
N ASN A 82 1.35 3.62 -15.25
CA ASN A 82 1.70 2.80 -14.10
C ASN A 82 3.20 2.49 -14.12
N GLY A 83 3.82 2.47 -12.94
CA GLY A 83 5.15 1.90 -12.75
C GLY A 83 5.12 0.37 -12.78
N ASP A 84 6.28 -0.23 -12.50
CA ASP A 84 6.41 -1.67 -12.45
C ASP A 84 5.73 -2.26 -11.21
N THR A 85 5.16 -3.47 -11.35
CA THR A 85 4.62 -4.21 -10.21
C THR A 85 5.74 -4.78 -9.37
N HIS A 86 5.75 -4.44 -8.09
CA HIS A 86 6.64 -4.98 -7.08
C HIS A 86 5.93 -6.04 -6.26
N GLN A 87 6.59 -7.18 -6.06
CA GLN A 87 6.03 -8.31 -5.32
C GLN A 87 6.73 -8.46 -3.97
N THR A 88 5.95 -8.67 -2.92
CA THR A 88 6.48 -9.07 -1.61
C THR A 88 5.65 -10.21 -1.04
N THR A 89 6.29 -11.09 -0.28
CA THR A 89 5.62 -12.17 0.44
C THR A 89 5.37 -11.70 1.86
N PRO A 90 4.12 -11.78 2.37
CA PRO A 90 3.86 -11.55 3.79
C PRO A 90 4.74 -12.48 4.64
N VAL A 91 5.17 -12.02 5.81
CA VAL A 91 5.81 -12.93 6.76
C VAL A 91 4.78 -14.01 7.13
N VAL A 92 5.13 -15.27 6.88
CA VAL A 92 4.30 -16.41 7.28
C VAL A 92 4.20 -16.38 8.81
N ASP A 93 2.98 -16.33 9.34
CA ASP A 93 2.77 -16.57 10.76
C ASP A 93 3.17 -18.03 11.05
N PRO A 94 4.17 -18.30 11.91
CA PRO A 94 4.65 -19.66 12.17
C PRO A 94 3.60 -20.60 12.79
N GLY A 95 2.40 -20.12 13.14
CA GLY A 95 1.30 -21.01 13.52
C GLY A 95 0.06 -20.30 14.07
N GLY A 96 -1.08 -20.61 13.45
CA GLY A 96 -2.43 -20.35 13.97
C GLY A 96 -3.49 -21.02 13.10
#